data_AF-A0A6S7KF38-F1
#
_entry.id   AF-A0A6S7KF38-F1
#
_cell.length_a   1.000
_cell.length_b   1.000
_cell.length_c   1.000
_cell.angle_alpha   90.00
_cell.angle_beta   90.00
_cell.angle_gamma   90.00
#
_symmetry.space_group_name_H-M   'P 1'
#
loop_
_entity.id
_entity.type
_entity.pdbx_description
1 polymer ?
#
loop_
_entity_poly.entity_id
_entity_poly.type
_entity_poly.pdbx_seq_one_letter_code
_entity_poly.pdbx_strand_id
1 'polypeptide(L)'
;MPNINIQTIFTFSYLVAVISLPILSFLPIGSAGETAFPNIGYLGRGYDIFKGNPDATLVNADPGFRSAIYSVDEYGSERIPDLRSMIPNGVECFAAEVCDVNFQSRTIENTKTYYDFLLEKVSLSGEGSFSDIDFSGSFSGSEDYKRIEETTWKSKEIFTISSAKCSKYTAKILAYTPPPLHANFYAGMMYSLPVTYDETKYMKFLSTFGTHVVEDRLTSSGSVPPAINEGPVFMLKLIKYLTKIVFL
;
A
#
# COMPACT_ATOMS: atom_id res chain seq x y z
N MET A 1 -49.87 1.68 -91.16
CA MET A 1 -51.23 1.91 -90.59
C MET A 1 -51.38 1.03 -89.37
N PRO A 2 -52.10 1.46 -88.32
CA PRO A 2 -51.84 2.53 -87.34
C PRO A 2 -51.18 1.91 -86.06
N ASN A 3 -50.95 2.52 -84.88
CA ASN A 3 -51.60 3.59 -84.15
C ASN A 3 -50.65 4.14 -83.06
N ILE A 4 -50.83 5.42 -82.75
CA ILE A 4 -50.14 6.21 -81.72
C ILE A 4 -50.77 5.94 -80.35
N ASN A 5 -50.00 6.01 -79.26
CA ASN A 5 -50.47 6.71 -78.07
C ASN A 5 -49.33 7.41 -77.31
N ILE A 6 -49.42 8.74 -77.28
CA ILE A 6 -48.67 9.70 -76.47
C ILE A 6 -49.54 9.96 -75.23
N GLN A 7 -48.95 10.03 -74.04
CA GLN A 7 -49.30 10.87 -72.88
C GLN A 7 -48.55 10.31 -71.66
N THR A 8 -47.95 11.02 -70.69
CA THR A 8 -47.74 12.44 -70.43
C THR A 8 -46.75 12.48 -69.25
N ILE A 9 -45.92 13.51 -69.26
CA ILE A 9 -44.97 13.91 -68.23
C ILE A 9 -45.69 14.06 -66.88
N PHE A 10 -45.22 13.37 -65.83
CA PHE A 10 -45.38 13.82 -64.45
C PHE A 10 -44.04 13.76 -63.73
N THR A 11 -43.51 14.96 -63.52
CA THR A 11 -42.44 15.30 -62.61
C THR A 11 -42.77 14.82 -61.20
N PHE A 12 -41.94 13.95 -60.62
CA PHE A 12 -41.79 13.86 -59.18
C PHE A 12 -40.31 13.92 -58.84
N SER A 13 -39.94 15.10 -58.34
CA SER A 13 -38.68 15.38 -57.68
C SER A 13 -38.56 14.44 -56.48
N TYR A 14 -37.60 13.51 -56.52
CA TYR A 14 -37.12 12.85 -55.32
C TYR A 14 -35.63 13.16 -55.18
N LEU A 15 -35.35 14.04 -54.23
CA LEU A 15 -34.02 14.23 -53.64
C LEU A 15 -33.42 12.85 -53.37
N VAL A 16 -32.32 12.52 -54.05
CA VAL A 16 -31.41 11.48 -53.57
C VAL A 16 -30.70 12.09 -52.37
N ALA A 17 -31.31 11.98 -51.19
CA ALA A 17 -30.59 12.16 -49.94
C ALA A 17 -29.65 10.96 -49.80
N VAL A 18 -28.39 11.16 -50.21
CA VAL A 18 -27.29 10.29 -49.81
C VAL A 18 -27.17 10.44 -48.31
N ILE A 19 -27.90 9.60 -47.56
CA ILE A 19 -27.67 9.44 -46.13
C ILE A 19 -26.35 8.68 -46.05
N SER A 20 -25.25 9.44 -45.98
CA SER A 20 -24.01 8.93 -45.44
C SER A 20 -24.31 8.50 -44.01
N LEU A 21 -24.63 7.22 -43.82
CA LEU A 21 -24.52 6.60 -42.51
C LEU A 21 -23.08 6.87 -42.09
N PRO A 22 -22.81 7.64 -41.02
CA PRO A 22 -21.49 7.62 -40.46
C PRO A 22 -21.29 6.15 -40.10
N ILE A 23 -20.31 5.52 -40.74
CA ILE A 23 -19.76 4.26 -40.26
C ILE A 23 -19.39 4.60 -38.83
N LEU A 24 -20.23 4.19 -37.89
CA LEU A 24 -19.91 4.21 -36.48
C LEU A 24 -18.78 3.22 -36.41
N SER A 25 -17.55 3.72 -36.59
CA SER A 25 -16.35 3.00 -36.26
C SER A 25 -16.54 2.66 -34.80
N PHE A 26 -16.99 1.43 -34.53
CA PHE A 26 -16.76 0.78 -33.27
C PHE A 26 -15.24 0.86 -33.11
N LEU A 27 -14.78 1.92 -32.45
CA LEU A 27 -13.51 1.87 -31.78
C LEU A 27 -13.61 0.58 -30.98
N PRO A 28 -12.68 -0.37 -31.13
CA PRO A 28 -12.56 -1.39 -30.11
C PRO A 28 -12.45 -0.58 -28.82
N ILE A 29 -13.45 -0.72 -27.95
CA ILE A 29 -13.28 -0.37 -26.54
C ILE A 29 -12.10 -1.26 -26.18
N GLY A 30 -10.91 -0.66 -26.19
CA GLY A 30 -9.72 -1.32 -25.71
C GLY A 30 -10.13 -1.80 -24.34
N SER A 31 -10.12 -3.12 -24.15
CA SER A 31 -10.13 -3.71 -22.83
C SER A 31 -9.16 -2.86 -22.02
N ALA A 32 -9.68 -2.08 -21.06
CA ALA A 32 -8.84 -1.43 -20.10
C ALA A 32 -8.04 -2.58 -19.49
N GLY A 33 -6.77 -2.68 -19.87
CA GLY A 33 -5.91 -3.79 -19.49
C GLY A 33 -6.07 -3.99 -18.00
N GLU A 34 -6.25 -5.23 -17.58
CA GLU A 34 -6.52 -5.61 -16.20
C GLU A 34 -5.63 -4.83 -15.21
N THR A 35 -6.18 -3.81 -14.55
CA THR A 35 -5.36 -2.94 -13.71
C THR A 35 -5.32 -3.51 -12.30
N ALA A 36 -4.16 -4.06 -11.92
CA ALA A 36 -3.86 -4.31 -10.52
C ALA A 36 -3.91 -3.00 -9.71
N PHE A 37 -4.17 -3.12 -8.41
CA PHE A 37 -4.13 -1.95 -7.53
C PHE A 37 -2.72 -1.31 -7.54
N PRO A 38 -2.61 0.01 -7.78
CA PRO A 38 -1.31 0.67 -7.80
C PRO A 38 -0.67 0.58 -6.42
N ASN A 39 0.62 0.29 -6.33
CA ASN A 39 1.36 0.15 -5.06
C ASN A 39 0.92 -1.03 -4.17
N ILE A 40 0.12 -1.98 -4.67
CA ILE A 40 -0.28 -3.17 -3.89
C ILE A 40 0.91 -4.02 -3.45
N GLY A 41 2.03 -3.97 -4.17
CA GLY A 41 3.25 -4.70 -3.85
C GLY A 41 3.97 -4.24 -2.57
N TYR A 42 3.47 -3.22 -1.87
CA TYR A 42 3.90 -2.89 -0.51
C TYR A 42 3.18 -3.73 0.56
N LEU A 43 1.99 -4.26 0.25
CA LEU A 43 1.29 -5.21 1.11
C LEU A 43 2.11 -6.51 1.18
N GLY A 44 2.20 -7.11 2.36
CA GLY A 44 2.98 -8.30 2.60
C GLY A 44 4.50 -8.08 2.61
N ARG A 45 4.96 -6.83 2.50
CA ARG A 45 6.39 -6.51 2.70
C ARG A 45 6.77 -6.48 4.16
N GLY A 46 8.02 -6.84 4.40
CA GLY A 46 8.68 -6.57 5.65
C GLY A 46 8.80 -5.07 5.95
N TYR A 47 8.86 -4.73 7.23
CA TYR A 47 9.03 -3.37 7.71
C TYR A 47 9.95 -3.33 8.93
N ASP A 48 10.95 -2.46 8.89
CA ASP A 48 11.88 -2.18 9.98
C ASP A 48 11.41 -0.94 10.74
N ILE A 49 10.74 -1.17 11.86
CA ILE A 49 10.13 -0.09 12.65
C ILE A 49 11.15 0.91 13.20
N PHE A 50 12.39 0.47 13.46
CA PHE A 50 13.45 1.35 13.96
C PHE A 50 13.90 2.35 12.91
N LYS A 51 14.00 1.92 11.64
CA LYS A 51 14.40 2.79 10.52
C LYS A 51 13.22 3.45 9.80
N GLY A 52 12.00 3.02 10.09
CA GLY A 52 10.80 3.54 9.43
C GLY A 52 10.64 5.05 9.56
N ASN A 53 10.06 5.66 8.54
CA ASN A 53 9.49 6.99 8.61
C ASN A 53 8.37 7.14 7.56
N PRO A 54 7.08 7.02 7.95
CA PRO A 54 5.97 7.15 7.01
C PRO A 54 5.76 8.58 6.50
N ASP A 55 6.42 9.58 7.10
CA ASP A 55 6.42 10.97 6.66
C ASP A 55 7.84 11.42 6.26
N ALA A 56 8.55 10.56 5.54
CA ALA A 56 9.91 10.86 5.12
C ALA A 56 9.98 12.11 4.23
N THR A 57 10.85 13.05 4.59
CA THR A 57 11.04 14.32 3.84
C THR A 57 12.38 14.40 3.12
N LEU A 58 13.38 13.62 3.56
CA LEU A 58 14.71 13.56 2.93
C LEU A 58 14.82 12.48 1.86
N VAL A 59 13.90 11.51 1.86
CA VAL A 59 13.88 10.39 0.92
C VAL A 59 12.49 10.24 0.31
N ASN A 60 12.43 9.69 -0.90
CA ASN A 60 11.19 9.60 -1.69
C ASN A 60 10.23 8.49 -1.24
N ALA A 61 10.61 7.70 -0.23
CA ALA A 61 9.81 6.60 0.29
C ALA A 61 10.24 6.28 1.73
N ASP A 62 9.34 5.67 2.49
CA ASP A 62 9.62 5.24 3.86
C ASP A 62 10.85 4.29 3.91
N PRO A 63 11.92 4.66 4.63
CA PRO A 63 13.15 3.85 4.73
C PRO A 63 12.97 2.57 5.56
N GLY A 64 11.81 2.34 6.15
CA GLY A 64 11.43 1.14 6.88
C GLY A 64 11.08 -0.05 5.97
N PHE A 65 10.69 0.17 4.71
CA PHE A 65 10.27 -0.94 3.84
C PHE A 65 11.41 -1.93 3.54
N ARG A 66 11.10 -3.22 3.62
CA ARG A 66 12.04 -4.33 3.42
C ARG A 66 11.54 -5.32 2.36
N SER A 67 12.25 -6.44 2.23
CA SER A 67 11.90 -7.50 1.28
C SER A 67 10.52 -8.08 1.57
N ALA A 68 9.86 -8.61 0.53
CA ALA A 68 8.57 -9.27 0.65
C ALA A 68 8.63 -10.47 1.62
N ILE A 69 7.65 -10.56 2.51
CA ILE A 69 7.38 -11.70 3.39
C ILE A 69 6.32 -12.60 2.75
N TYR A 70 5.25 -11.99 2.22
CA TYR A 70 4.20 -12.66 1.46
C TYR A 70 4.31 -12.38 -0.05
N SER A 71 3.87 -13.34 -0.86
CA SER A 71 3.75 -13.19 -2.32
C SER A 71 2.37 -12.67 -2.68
N VAL A 72 2.26 -11.36 -2.95
CA VAL A 72 1.00 -10.67 -3.34
C VAL A 72 0.91 -10.43 -4.84
N ASP A 73 1.60 -11.25 -5.64
CA ASP A 73 1.70 -11.19 -7.09
C ASP A 73 0.89 -12.29 -7.80
N GLU A 74 0.30 -13.22 -7.05
CA GLU A 74 -0.61 -14.24 -7.57
C GLU A 74 -2.05 -13.71 -7.63
N TYR A 75 -2.67 -13.78 -8.82
CA TYR A 75 -4.03 -13.32 -9.05
C TYR A 75 -4.92 -14.48 -9.48
N GLY A 76 -6.12 -14.53 -8.91
CA GLY A 76 -7.21 -15.40 -9.32
C GLY A 76 -8.12 -14.72 -10.35
N SER A 77 -9.39 -15.13 -10.38
CA SER A 77 -10.43 -14.47 -11.18
C SER A 77 -11.22 -13.42 -10.40
N GLU A 78 -10.88 -13.21 -9.13
CA GLU A 78 -11.58 -12.28 -8.25
C GLU A 78 -11.28 -10.82 -8.59
N ARG A 79 -12.32 -10.00 -8.48
CA ARG A 79 -12.28 -8.57 -8.76
C ARG A 79 -13.08 -7.83 -7.71
N ILE A 80 -12.80 -6.54 -7.55
CA ILE A 80 -13.74 -5.68 -6.85
C ILE A 80 -15.09 -5.63 -7.58
N PRO A 81 -16.21 -5.37 -6.87
CA PRO A 81 -17.56 -5.48 -7.45
C PRO A 81 -17.83 -4.62 -8.69
N ASP A 82 -17.10 -3.51 -8.87
CA ASP A 82 -17.22 -2.63 -10.03
C ASP A 82 -16.35 -3.08 -11.23
N LEU A 83 -15.68 -4.22 -11.11
CA LEU A 83 -14.85 -4.90 -12.12
C LEU A 83 -13.60 -4.12 -12.56
N ARG A 84 -13.25 -2.99 -11.93
CA ARG A 84 -12.12 -2.15 -12.37
C ARG A 84 -10.75 -2.73 -12.05
N SER A 85 -10.62 -3.47 -10.94
CA SER A 85 -9.33 -3.99 -10.48
C SER A 85 -9.40 -5.46 -10.07
N MET A 86 -8.30 -6.19 -10.30
CA MET A 86 -8.13 -7.55 -9.79
C MET A 86 -7.71 -7.54 -8.32
N ILE A 87 -8.13 -8.57 -7.60
CA ILE A 87 -7.75 -8.80 -6.21
C ILE A 87 -6.69 -9.92 -6.19
N PRO A 88 -5.50 -9.71 -5.57
CA PRO A 88 -4.55 -10.78 -5.36
C PRO A 88 -5.13 -11.89 -4.49
N ASN A 89 -4.71 -13.14 -4.72
CA ASN A 89 -5.13 -14.27 -3.89
C ASN A 89 -4.73 -14.04 -2.43
N GLY A 90 -5.66 -14.30 -1.50
CA GLY A 90 -5.41 -14.14 -0.07
C GLY A 90 -5.42 -12.70 0.44
N VAL A 91 -5.86 -11.75 -0.39
CA VAL A 91 -6.00 -10.33 -0.05
C VAL A 91 -7.47 -9.92 -0.18
N GLU A 92 -7.91 -9.03 0.71
CA GLU A 92 -9.18 -8.31 0.59
C GLU A 92 -8.88 -6.87 0.18
N CYS A 93 -9.55 -6.38 -0.87
CA CYS A 93 -9.39 -5.01 -1.37
C CYS A 93 -10.75 -4.31 -1.47
N PHE A 94 -10.79 -3.04 -1.07
CA PHE A 94 -11.96 -2.17 -1.25
C PHE A 94 -11.54 -0.88 -1.94
N ALA A 95 -12.31 -0.46 -2.95
CA ALA A 95 -12.17 0.89 -3.49
C ALA A 95 -12.59 1.91 -2.42
N ALA A 96 -11.76 2.91 -2.21
CA ALA A 96 -11.95 3.94 -1.21
C ALA A 96 -11.48 5.26 -1.82
N GLU A 97 -12.23 5.82 -2.77
CA GLU A 97 -11.91 7.11 -3.40
C GLU A 97 -12.38 8.26 -2.50
N VAL A 98 -11.74 8.38 -1.33
CA VAL A 98 -12.14 9.35 -0.31
C VAL A 98 -10.91 10.08 0.20
N CYS A 99 -10.97 11.41 0.16
CA CYS A 99 -10.02 12.27 0.86
C CYS A 99 -10.66 12.78 2.15
N ASP A 100 -9.98 12.58 3.26
CA ASP A 100 -10.25 13.33 4.47
C ASP A 100 -9.72 14.75 4.25
N VAL A 101 -10.65 15.68 4.05
CA VAL A 101 -10.36 17.10 3.87
C VAL A 101 -10.14 17.82 5.21
N ASN A 102 -10.25 17.13 6.34
CA ASN A 102 -9.85 17.67 7.63
C ASN A 102 -8.33 17.80 7.67
N PHE A 103 -7.86 18.99 7.35
CA PHE A 103 -6.46 19.35 7.44
C PHE A 103 -5.98 19.22 8.88
N GLN A 104 -5.11 18.26 9.15
CA GLN A 104 -4.50 18.10 10.46
C GLN A 104 -3.19 18.89 10.47
N SER A 105 -3.11 19.87 11.36
CA SER A 105 -1.88 20.62 11.65
C SER A 105 -1.37 20.21 13.02
N ARG A 106 -0.12 19.79 13.10
CA ARG A 106 0.56 19.39 14.33
C ARG A 106 1.85 20.17 14.51
N THR A 107 2.02 20.68 15.71
CA THR A 107 3.28 21.30 16.14
C THR A 107 4.22 20.23 16.66
N ILE A 108 5.43 20.18 16.12
CA ILE A 108 6.50 19.26 16.53
C ILE A 108 7.57 20.08 17.24
N GLU A 109 7.62 19.91 18.56
CA GLU A 109 8.50 20.68 19.46
C GLU A 109 9.67 19.84 19.96
N ASN A 110 9.58 18.51 19.83
CA ASN A 110 10.59 17.55 20.26
C ASN A 110 10.38 16.18 19.59
N THR A 111 11.32 15.28 19.82
CA THR A 111 11.30 13.90 19.32
C THR A 111 10.06 13.11 19.76
N LYS A 112 9.53 13.36 20.96
CA LYS A 112 8.30 12.70 21.42
C LYS A 112 7.09 13.12 20.58
N THR A 113 6.89 14.41 20.33
CA THR A 113 5.78 14.89 19.49
C THR A 113 5.87 14.38 18.05
N TYR A 114 7.10 14.18 17.56
CA TYR A 114 7.36 13.57 16.25
C TYR A 114 7.08 12.07 16.24
N TYR A 115 7.51 11.34 17.27
CA TYR A 115 7.20 9.94 17.47
C TYR A 115 5.68 9.70 17.48
N ASP A 116 4.93 10.47 18.28
CA ASP A 116 3.47 10.35 18.38
C ASP A 116 2.80 10.63 17.02
N PHE A 117 3.32 11.58 16.24
CA PHE A 117 2.87 11.86 14.87
C PHE A 117 3.09 10.71 13.89
N LEU A 118 4.28 10.08 13.91
CA LEU A 118 4.58 8.95 13.04
C LEU A 118 3.79 7.70 13.43
N LEU A 119 3.59 7.49 14.74
CA LEU A 119 2.81 6.37 15.25
C LEU A 119 1.34 6.46 14.83
N GLU A 120 0.74 7.66 14.87
CA GLU A 120 -0.62 7.86 14.37
C GLU A 120 -0.79 7.59 12.88
N LYS A 121 0.29 7.76 12.12
CA LYS A 121 0.32 7.26 10.76
C LYS A 121 0.25 5.74 10.86
N VAL A 122 1.26 5.05 11.32
CA VAL A 122 1.26 3.57 11.35
C VAL A 122 0.01 2.98 12.05
N SER A 123 -0.96 2.47 11.28
CA SER A 123 -2.21 1.92 11.83
C SER A 123 -1.99 0.48 12.28
N LEU A 124 -1.50 0.21 13.49
CA LEU A 124 -1.34 -1.17 13.95
C LEU A 124 -2.74 -1.82 14.15
N SER A 125 -3.11 -2.79 13.32
CA SER A 125 -4.41 -3.45 13.43
C SER A 125 -4.42 -4.45 14.57
N GLY A 126 -4.85 -4.00 15.75
CA GLY A 126 -5.18 -4.85 16.89
C GLY A 126 -6.20 -4.15 17.77
N GLU A 127 -7.34 -4.81 18.02
CA GLU A 127 -8.27 -4.43 19.08
C GLU A 127 -7.57 -4.62 20.43
N GLY A 128 -6.82 -3.62 20.85
CA GLY A 128 -6.06 -3.62 22.09
C GLY A 128 -5.58 -2.21 22.38
N SER A 129 -5.93 -1.70 23.56
CA SER A 129 -5.48 -0.38 24.03
C SER A 129 -3.95 -0.31 23.99
N PHE A 130 -3.43 0.79 23.44
CA PHE A 130 -2.03 1.08 23.08
C PHE A 130 -1.03 1.16 24.25
N SER A 131 -1.34 0.62 25.44
CA SER A 131 -0.49 0.74 26.63
C SER A 131 0.56 -0.36 26.80
N ASP A 132 0.41 -1.49 26.09
CA ASP A 132 1.13 -2.73 26.45
C ASP A 132 2.15 -3.21 25.41
N ILE A 133 2.26 -2.56 24.25
CA ILE A 133 3.28 -2.86 23.24
C ILE A 133 4.39 -1.81 23.31
N ASP A 134 5.53 -2.22 23.86
CA ASP A 134 6.71 -1.37 23.98
C ASP A 134 7.42 -1.22 22.62
N PHE A 135 7.07 -0.17 21.89
CA PHE A 135 7.71 0.26 20.65
C PHE A 135 8.95 1.15 20.90
N SER A 136 9.61 1.01 22.06
CA SER A 136 10.81 1.76 22.41
C SER A 136 11.83 1.76 21.27
N GLY A 137 12.16 2.97 20.79
CA GLY A 137 13.11 3.20 19.70
C GLY A 137 12.52 3.23 18.28
N SER A 138 11.20 3.06 18.09
CA SER A 138 10.60 3.16 16.75
C SER A 138 10.91 4.51 16.09
N PHE A 139 11.19 4.46 14.79
CA PHE A 139 11.53 5.58 13.91
C PHE A 139 12.83 6.33 14.25
N SER A 140 13.43 6.11 15.42
CA SER A 140 14.62 6.83 15.89
C SER A 140 15.88 6.60 15.05
N GLY A 141 15.91 5.53 14.26
CA GLY A 141 16.96 5.25 13.30
C GLY A 141 16.90 6.10 12.02
N SER A 142 15.75 6.72 11.73
CA SER A 142 15.52 7.49 10.51
C SER A 142 16.25 8.84 10.51
N GLU A 143 16.59 9.33 9.31
CA GLU A 143 17.33 10.60 9.16
C GLU A 143 16.50 11.81 9.60
N ASP A 144 15.20 11.82 9.32
CA ASP A 144 14.30 12.88 9.77
C ASP A 144 14.19 12.92 11.29
N TYR A 145 14.10 11.77 11.96
CA TYR A 145 14.04 11.73 13.42
C TYR A 145 15.31 12.30 14.06
N LYS A 146 16.49 11.92 13.54
CA LYS A 146 17.78 12.48 13.98
C LYS A 146 17.88 13.98 13.72
N ARG A 147 17.38 14.46 12.58
CA ARG A 147 17.32 15.89 12.28
C ARG A 147 16.41 16.62 13.28
N ILE A 148 15.20 16.11 13.51
CA ILE A 148 14.27 16.70 14.49
C ILE A 148 14.90 16.73 15.88
N GLU A 149 15.54 15.64 16.31
CA GLU A 149 16.27 15.59 17.58
C GLU A 149 17.34 16.69 17.65
N GLU A 150 18.18 16.80 16.63
CA GLU A 150 19.25 17.79 16.58
C GLU A 150 18.70 19.22 16.58
N THR A 151 17.71 19.52 15.74
CA THR A 151 17.22 20.89 15.55
C THR A 151 16.33 21.36 16.70
N THR A 152 15.45 20.49 17.24
CA THR A 152 14.63 20.85 18.41
C THR A 152 15.47 20.99 19.67
N TRP A 153 16.50 20.16 19.85
CA TRP A 153 17.38 20.23 21.01
C TRP A 153 18.37 21.40 20.94
N LYS A 154 19.10 21.54 19.83
CA LYS A 154 20.19 22.53 19.71
C LYS A 154 19.68 23.91 19.33
N SER A 155 18.75 23.99 18.38
CA SER A 155 18.28 25.25 17.80
C SER A 155 16.95 25.73 18.40
N LYS A 156 16.27 24.88 19.20
CA LYS A 156 14.93 25.14 19.75
C LYS A 156 13.90 25.53 18.68
N GLU A 157 14.11 25.02 17.47
CA GLU A 157 13.15 25.22 16.38
C GLU A 157 11.93 24.36 16.61
N ILE A 158 10.79 24.87 16.17
CA ILE A 158 9.50 24.20 16.22
C ILE A 158 9.02 24.02 14.79
N PHE A 159 8.57 22.82 14.45
CA PHE A 159 8.04 22.53 13.13
C PHE A 159 6.52 22.50 13.19
N THR A 160 5.85 22.93 12.12
CA THR A 160 4.41 22.71 11.95
C THR A 160 4.24 21.79 10.76
N ILE A 161 3.71 20.59 11.00
CA ILE A 161 3.39 19.62 9.96
C ILE A 161 1.91 19.70 9.65
N SER A 162 1.62 19.73 8.37
CA SER A 162 0.29 19.90 7.81
C SER A 162 0.02 18.75 6.86
N SER A 163 -1.03 17.97 7.12
CA SER A 163 -1.30 16.76 6.34
C SER A 163 -2.77 16.63 5.96
N ALA A 164 -2.99 16.07 4.77
CA ALA A 164 -4.29 15.65 4.25
C ALA A 164 -4.19 14.18 3.81
N LYS A 165 -5.22 13.39 4.07
CA LYS A 165 -5.22 11.96 3.78
C LYS A 165 -6.15 11.66 2.62
N CYS A 166 -5.60 11.16 1.51
CA CYS A 166 -6.37 10.69 0.38
C CYS A 166 -6.14 9.20 0.16
N SER A 167 -7.19 8.41 0.39
CA SER A 167 -7.22 7.01 0.01
C SER A 167 -7.79 6.89 -1.41
N LYS A 168 -7.31 5.92 -2.21
CA LYS A 168 -8.03 5.43 -3.41
C LYS A 168 -8.57 4.02 -3.21
N TYR A 169 -7.92 3.24 -2.35
CA TYR A 169 -8.35 1.90 -1.97
C TYR A 169 -7.77 1.56 -0.59
N THR A 170 -8.30 0.51 0.01
CA THR A 170 -7.72 -0.17 1.18
C THR A 170 -7.48 -1.63 0.83
N ALA A 171 -6.36 -2.18 1.26
CA ALA A 171 -6.08 -3.61 1.11
C ALA A 171 -5.59 -4.23 2.41
N LYS A 172 -5.95 -5.51 2.62
CA LYS A 172 -5.64 -6.28 3.82
C LYS A 172 -5.37 -7.75 3.47
N ILE A 173 -4.42 -8.38 4.14
CA ILE A 173 -4.17 -9.83 4.07
C ILE A 173 -5.27 -10.58 4.84
N LEU A 174 -5.87 -11.60 4.20
CA LEU A 174 -6.88 -12.45 4.83
C LEU A 174 -6.26 -13.26 5.98
N ALA A 175 -6.91 -13.23 7.15
CA ALA A 175 -6.38 -13.86 8.35
C ALA A 175 -6.28 -15.40 8.29
N TYR A 176 -7.22 -16.05 7.58
CA TYR A 176 -7.31 -17.53 7.54
C TYR A 176 -6.79 -18.14 6.24
N THR A 177 -6.75 -17.35 5.17
CA THR A 177 -6.26 -17.76 3.85
C THR A 177 -5.29 -16.70 3.32
N PRO A 178 -4.18 -16.41 4.02
CA PRO A 178 -3.22 -15.41 3.57
C PRO A 178 -2.52 -15.87 2.29
N PRO A 179 -1.86 -14.95 1.55
CA PRO A 179 -0.99 -15.33 0.45
C PRO A 179 0.15 -16.24 0.94
N PRO A 180 0.77 -17.04 0.05
CA PRO A 180 1.93 -17.84 0.41
C PRO A 180 3.11 -16.96 0.82
N LEU A 181 4.03 -17.52 1.61
CA LEU A 181 5.29 -16.85 1.90
C LEU A 181 6.11 -16.68 0.62
N HIS A 182 6.75 -15.52 0.47
CA HIS A 182 7.65 -15.25 -0.64
C HIS A 182 8.86 -16.18 -0.56
N ALA A 183 9.28 -16.75 -1.70
CA ALA A 183 10.35 -17.76 -1.75
C ALA A 183 11.65 -17.29 -1.09
N ASN A 184 12.02 -16.02 -1.25
CA ASN A 184 13.19 -15.43 -0.60
C ASN A 184 13.08 -15.42 0.94
N PHE A 185 11.91 -15.13 1.49
CA PHE A 185 11.68 -15.13 2.93
C PHE A 185 11.78 -16.55 3.49
N TYR A 186 11.13 -17.51 2.82
CA TYR A 186 11.20 -18.92 3.19
C TYR A 186 12.66 -19.45 3.17
N ALA A 187 13.42 -19.14 2.11
CA ALA A 187 14.83 -19.49 2.03
C ALA A 187 15.67 -18.83 3.13
N GLY A 188 15.41 -17.54 3.42
CA GLY A 188 16.04 -16.83 4.54
C GLY A 188 15.82 -17.54 5.87
N MET A 189 14.57 -17.94 6.15
CA MET A 189 14.23 -18.68 7.37
C MET A 189 14.92 -20.04 7.45
N MET A 190 14.86 -20.83 6.38
CA MET A 190 15.37 -22.22 6.38
C MET A 190 16.89 -22.31 6.39
N TYR A 191 17.58 -21.38 5.73
CA TYR A 191 19.01 -21.49 5.50
C TYR A 191 19.85 -20.47 6.28
N SER A 192 19.26 -19.35 6.73
CA SER A 192 20.04 -18.29 7.41
C SER A 192 19.88 -18.31 8.93
N LEU A 193 18.80 -18.88 9.47
CA LEU A 193 18.52 -18.85 10.92
C LEU A 193 18.88 -20.19 11.59
N PRO A 194 19.89 -20.22 12.48
CA PRO A 194 20.20 -21.41 13.27
C PRO A 194 19.17 -21.65 14.39
N VAL A 195 19.08 -22.90 14.84
CA VAL A 195 18.23 -23.31 15.98
C VAL A 195 18.68 -22.61 17.27
N THR A 196 19.99 -22.53 17.50
CA THR A 196 20.58 -21.76 18.60
C THR A 196 20.79 -20.33 18.13
N TYR A 197 20.39 -19.35 18.95
CA TYR A 197 20.53 -17.93 18.61
C TYR A 197 21.96 -17.56 18.21
N ASP A 198 22.07 -16.84 17.09
CA ASP A 198 23.29 -16.27 16.55
C ASP A 198 22.96 -14.84 16.14
N GLU A 199 23.49 -13.88 16.91
CA GLU A 199 23.18 -12.46 16.73
C GLU A 199 23.45 -11.98 15.31
N THR A 200 24.59 -12.36 14.72
CA THR A 200 24.97 -11.88 13.39
C THR A 200 24.00 -12.39 12.33
N LYS A 201 23.60 -13.67 12.42
CA LYS A 201 22.63 -14.26 11.48
C LYS A 201 21.23 -13.67 11.64
N TYR A 202 20.79 -13.46 12.87
CA TYR A 202 19.50 -12.85 13.16
C TYR A 202 19.47 -11.39 12.71
N MET A 203 20.50 -10.60 12.98
CA MET A 203 20.59 -9.21 12.53
C MET A 203 20.64 -9.11 11.00
N LYS A 204 21.32 -10.04 10.31
CA LYS A 204 21.28 -10.11 8.84
C LYS A 204 19.87 -10.42 8.32
N PHE A 205 19.15 -11.34 8.96
CA PHE A 205 17.77 -11.64 8.61
C PHE A 205 16.85 -10.42 8.82
N LEU A 206 16.92 -9.80 10.00
CA LEU A 206 16.12 -8.60 10.35
C LEU A 206 16.44 -7.40 9.45
N SER A 207 17.70 -7.20 9.07
CA SER A 207 18.05 -6.14 8.11
C SER A 207 17.53 -6.40 6.69
N THR A 208 17.23 -7.65 6.34
CA THR A 208 16.71 -8.04 5.01
C THR A 208 15.18 -7.97 4.96
N PHE A 209 14.51 -8.45 6.01
CA PHE A 209 13.05 -8.62 6.07
C PHE A 209 12.35 -7.72 7.08
N GLY A 210 13.09 -6.95 7.86
CA GLY A 210 12.53 -6.07 8.88
C GLY A 210 12.14 -6.81 10.15
N THR A 211 11.47 -6.07 11.02
CA THR A 211 10.97 -6.55 12.31
C THR A 211 9.46 -6.84 12.27
N HIS A 212 8.75 -6.31 11.29
CA HIS A 212 7.30 -6.46 11.17
C HIS A 212 6.89 -6.71 9.71
N VAL A 213 5.59 -6.89 9.47
CA VAL A 213 5.01 -7.07 8.14
C VAL A 213 3.83 -6.14 7.93
N VAL A 214 3.65 -5.69 6.70
CA VAL A 214 2.51 -4.86 6.29
C VAL A 214 1.35 -5.77 5.94
N GLU A 215 0.28 -5.75 6.73
CA GLU A 215 -0.85 -6.69 6.56
C GLU A 215 -2.21 -6.04 6.43
N ASP A 216 -2.38 -4.78 6.82
CA ASP A 216 -3.69 -4.11 6.78
C ASP A 216 -3.56 -2.66 6.25
N ARG A 217 -4.69 -2.07 5.89
CA ARG A 217 -4.93 -0.67 5.51
C ARG A 217 -3.85 -0.01 4.64
N LEU A 218 -3.33 -0.74 3.66
CA LEU A 218 -2.52 -0.09 2.64
C LEU A 218 -3.41 0.82 1.79
N THR A 219 -3.02 2.10 1.66
CA THR A 219 -3.73 3.06 0.82
C THR A 219 -2.83 3.58 -0.29
N SER A 220 -3.45 3.95 -1.41
CA SER A 220 -2.78 4.23 -2.68
C SER A 220 -1.69 5.31 -2.70
N SER A 221 -1.62 6.20 -1.70
CA SER A 221 -0.67 7.31 -1.76
C SER A 221 0.78 6.90 -1.49
N GLY A 222 1.06 5.68 -1.03
CA GLY A 222 2.42 5.22 -0.69
C GLY A 222 3.10 5.98 0.47
N SER A 223 2.48 7.08 0.92
CA SER A 223 2.83 7.97 2.04
C SER A 223 1.81 7.88 3.19
N VAL A 224 0.83 6.99 3.05
CA VAL A 224 -0.23 6.76 4.02
C VAL A 224 -0.11 5.29 4.45
N PRO A 225 -0.24 5.06 5.74
CA PRO A 225 0.63 4.20 6.50
C PRO A 225 0.34 2.73 6.24
N PRO A 226 1.36 1.87 6.13
CA PRO A 226 1.14 0.44 6.26
C PRO A 226 0.55 0.18 7.65
N ALA A 227 -0.54 -0.60 7.75
CA ALA A 227 -0.82 -1.24 9.02
C ALA A 227 0.23 -2.32 9.21
N ILE A 228 1.06 -2.09 10.20
CA ILE A 228 2.12 -3.00 10.57
C ILE A 228 1.52 -3.97 11.57
N ASN A 229 1.47 -5.24 11.22
CA ASN A 229 1.12 -6.29 12.17
C ASN A 229 2.38 -7.07 12.53
N GLU A 230 2.36 -7.64 13.72
CA GLU A 230 3.21 -8.78 14.01
C GLU A 230 2.69 -9.96 13.19
N GLY A 231 3.42 -10.32 12.13
CA GLY A 231 3.00 -11.38 11.24
C GLY A 231 2.70 -12.67 12.00
N PRO A 232 1.59 -13.36 11.68
CA PRO A 232 1.19 -14.55 12.40
C PRO A 232 2.24 -15.63 12.14
N VAL A 233 2.66 -16.28 13.22
CA VAL A 233 3.47 -17.51 13.27
C VAL A 233 4.96 -17.36 13.62
N PHE A 234 5.64 -16.21 13.47
CA PHE A 234 7.09 -16.13 13.80
C PHE A 234 7.52 -15.06 14.82
N MET A 235 6.85 -13.91 14.94
CA MET A 235 7.27 -12.84 15.88
C MET A 235 6.93 -13.15 17.34
N LEU A 236 5.81 -13.84 17.62
CA LEU A 236 5.48 -14.29 18.98
C LEU A 236 6.47 -15.30 19.59
N LYS A 237 7.28 -15.99 18.76
CA LYS A 237 8.39 -16.83 19.23
C LYS A 237 9.69 -16.03 19.37
N LEU A 238 9.96 -15.08 18.46
CA LEU A 238 11.14 -14.23 18.52
C LEU A 238 11.07 -13.24 19.69
N ILE A 239 9.92 -12.59 19.91
CA ILE A 239 9.70 -11.61 20.98
C ILE A 239 9.70 -12.28 22.36
N LYS A 240 9.09 -13.48 22.52
CA LYS A 240 9.22 -14.25 23.78
C LYS A 240 10.65 -14.69 24.09
N TYR A 241 11.53 -14.76 23.09
CA TYR A 241 12.95 -15.07 23.28
C TYR A 241 13.83 -13.82 23.42
N LEU A 242 13.50 -12.72 22.74
CA LEU A 242 14.24 -11.46 22.80
C LEU A 242 13.92 -10.64 24.07
N THR A 243 12.68 -10.72 24.60
CA THR A 243 12.34 -10.16 25.93
C THR A 243 13.09 -10.85 27.08
N LYS A 244 13.64 -12.06 26.86
CA LYS A 244 14.55 -12.72 27.80
C LYS A 244 16.01 -12.28 27.69
N ILE A 245 16.39 -11.58 26.63
CA ILE A 245 17.79 -11.18 26.37
C ILE A 245 17.99 -9.66 26.63
N VAL A 246 16.93 -8.85 26.57
CA VAL A 246 17.04 -7.39 26.82
C VAL A 246 16.85 -7.00 28.30
N PHE A 247 16.50 -7.95 29.18
CA PHE A 247 16.42 -7.75 30.64
C PHE A 247 17.30 -8.74 31.42
N LEU A 248 18.55 -8.90 30.99
CA LEU A 248 19.68 -9.33 31.84
C LEU A 248 20.88 -8.42 31.61
#